data_AF-A0AAD7Q2B6-F1
#
_entry.id   AF-A0AAD7Q2B6-F1
#
_cell.length_a   1.000
_cell.length_b   1.000
_cell.length_c   1.000
_cell.angle_alpha   90.00
_cell.angle_beta   90.00
_cell.angle_gamma   90.00
#
_symmetry.space_group_name_H-M   'P 1'
#
loop_
_entity.id
_entity.type
_entity.pdbx_description
1 polymer ?
#
loop_
_entity_poly.entity_id
_entity_poly.type
_entity_poly.pdbx_seq_one_letter_code
_entity_poly.pdbx_strand_id
1 'polypeptide(L)'
;MVNADSISNGRFYIVSGLKPFLGSDMQHDDNSAEFESKLAEMIEISQDIIPWFQHFPPPHWAVAYFEGVRYGHFTLGVTELLYNWALDCHELPIIQMMEHIRHQMTSWFNDRRDMDMIWTSILVPSAEKRILDAIADAHCYQVLRANEVEFEIVSTERTNIVDIRSCVCSCRGWQLYGFALISCGHNAHLFAEHCLTLESYLVAYSQMINPIPDKSQWKERGDGAGVEGGGVIDIKIHPPKIRRPPGWPEKKVLRVENPKRPKRVVQCGPSIC
;
A
#
# COMPACT_ATOMS: atom_id res chain seq x y z
N MET A 1 -16.24 22.45 26.39
CA MET A 1 -17.53 21.85 25.97
C MET A 1 -17.26 21.10 24.68
N VAL A 2 -17.38 19.78 24.76
CA VAL A 2 -17.15 18.84 23.65
C VAL A 2 -18.34 18.96 22.69
N ASN A 3 -18.10 19.29 21.43
CA ASN A 3 -19.09 19.09 20.38
C ASN A 3 -18.70 17.83 19.62
N ALA A 4 -19.46 16.78 19.87
CA ALA A 4 -19.45 15.55 19.11
C ALA A 4 -20.26 15.79 17.84
N ASP A 5 -19.58 15.91 16.70
CA ASP A 5 -20.18 15.59 15.40
C ASP A 5 -19.14 14.90 14.54
N SER A 6 -19.46 13.63 14.30
CA SER A 6 -18.59 12.60 13.76
C SER A 6 -18.85 12.44 12.25
N ILE A 7 -17.79 12.05 11.52
CA ILE A 7 -17.85 11.25 10.29
C ILE A 7 -18.38 11.99 9.05
N SER A 8 -17.48 12.62 8.30
CA SER A 8 -17.52 12.61 6.84
C SER A 8 -16.15 12.96 6.27
N ASN A 9 -15.75 12.28 5.20
CA ASN A 9 -14.47 12.36 4.49
C ASN A 9 -13.34 11.56 5.15
N GLY A 10 -12.83 10.56 4.44
CA GLY A 10 -11.66 9.75 4.77
C GLY A 10 -10.35 10.53 4.75
N ARG A 11 -10.32 11.71 5.35
CA ARG A 11 -9.10 12.25 5.94
C ARG A 11 -8.93 11.55 7.27
N PHE A 12 -7.77 10.93 7.48
CA PHE A 12 -7.27 10.71 8.82
C PHE A 12 -7.33 12.06 9.55
N TYR A 13 -8.37 12.28 10.36
CA TYR A 13 -8.42 13.43 11.26
C TYR A 13 -7.46 13.13 12.39
N ILE A 14 -6.19 13.28 12.06
CA ILE A 14 -5.18 13.76 12.99
C ILE A 14 -5.84 14.96 13.70
N VAL A 15 -5.92 14.91 15.04
CA VAL A 15 -6.41 16.01 15.89
C VAL A 15 -5.91 17.31 15.27
N SER A 16 -6.77 18.28 15.01
CA SER A 16 -6.49 19.43 14.12
C SER A 16 -5.19 20.19 14.44
N GLY A 17 -4.64 20.04 15.65
CA GLY A 17 -3.34 20.56 16.10
C GLY A 17 -2.10 19.67 15.87
N LEU A 18 -2.26 18.42 15.40
CA LEU A 18 -1.19 17.43 15.21
C LEU A 18 -0.80 17.22 13.73
N LYS A 19 -1.55 17.84 12.81
CA LYS A 19 -1.29 17.82 11.37
C LYS A 19 0.12 18.27 10.97
N PRO A 20 0.79 19.20 11.69
CA PRO A 20 2.18 19.55 11.42
C PRO A 20 3.21 18.46 11.76
N PHE A 21 2.87 17.49 12.62
CA PHE A 21 3.83 16.50 13.16
C PHE A 21 3.70 15.11 12.51
N LEU A 22 2.51 14.80 11.99
CA LEU A 22 2.21 13.52 11.34
C LEU A 22 2.34 13.57 9.81
N GLY A 23 2.66 14.74 9.25
CA GLY A 23 2.99 14.89 7.83
C GLY A 23 4.46 14.62 7.60
N SER A 24 4.77 13.63 6.74
CA SER A 24 6.09 13.20 6.23
C SER A 24 7.17 12.80 7.25
N ASP A 25 7.29 13.47 8.39
CA ASP A 25 8.52 13.43 9.19
C ASP A 25 8.59 12.21 10.10
N MET A 26 7.49 11.77 10.71
CA MET A 26 7.48 10.59 11.60
C MET A 26 7.26 9.26 10.87
N GLN A 27 6.74 9.31 9.64
CA GLN A 27 6.58 8.12 8.78
C GLN A 27 7.88 7.70 8.09
N HIS A 28 8.89 8.59 8.04
CA HIS A 28 10.17 8.35 7.38
C HIS A 28 11.33 8.28 8.37
N ASP A 29 11.04 8.33 9.67
CA ASP A 29 12.05 8.04 10.68
C ASP A 29 12.31 6.53 10.67
N ASP A 30 13.49 6.21 10.15
CA ASP A 30 13.99 4.85 9.97
C ASP A 30 14.52 4.25 11.30
N ASN A 31 14.72 5.12 12.30
CA ASN A 31 15.34 4.84 13.58
C ASN A 31 14.33 4.94 14.74
N SER A 32 14.27 3.91 15.59
CA SER A 32 13.38 3.90 16.76
C SER A 32 13.73 5.00 17.76
N ALA A 33 15.00 5.39 17.90
CA ALA A 33 15.39 6.45 18.82
C ALA A 33 14.90 7.84 18.36
N GLU A 34 14.95 8.13 17.06
CA GLU A 34 14.43 9.37 16.49
C GLU A 34 12.91 9.43 16.61
N PHE A 35 12.23 8.31 16.34
CA PHE A 35 10.79 8.20 16.51
C PHE A 35 10.36 8.47 17.96
N GLU A 36 11.03 7.87 18.94
CA GLU A 36 10.72 8.10 20.36
C GLU A 36 10.99 9.55 20.79
N SER A 37 12.04 10.18 20.25
CA SER A 37 12.30 11.61 20.49
C SER A 37 11.16 12.49 19.99
N LYS A 38 10.71 12.27 18.74
CA LYS A 38 9.58 13.03 18.18
C LYS A 38 8.27 12.73 18.90
N LEU A 39 8.05 11.49 19.33
CA LEU A 39 6.90 11.11 20.14
C LEU A 39 6.88 11.86 21.47
N ALA A 40 8.04 12.01 22.12
CA ALA A 40 8.16 12.78 23.36
C ALA A 40 7.82 14.27 23.14
N GLU A 41 8.39 14.90 22.12
CA GLU A 41 8.08 16.29 21.73
C GLU A 41 6.59 16.49 21.45
N MET A 42 5.98 15.53 20.74
CA MET A 42 4.55 15.53 20.47
C MET A 42 3.73 15.48 21.77
N ILE A 43 4.06 14.57 22.69
CA ILE A 43 3.35 14.42 23.97
C ILE A 43 3.44 15.69 24.83
N GLU A 44 4.58 16.41 24.77
CA GLU A 44 4.74 17.70 25.45
C GLU A 44 3.78 18.77 24.92
N ILE A 45 3.46 18.74 23.63
CA ILE A 45 2.53 19.69 22.99
C ILE A 45 1.07 19.32 23.30
N SER A 46 0.73 18.03 23.26
CA SER A 46 -0.64 17.57 23.51
C SER A 46 -0.70 16.15 24.05
N GLN A 47 -1.28 15.99 25.24
CA GLN A 47 -1.52 14.68 25.86
C GLN A 47 -2.62 13.85 25.15
N ASP A 48 -3.44 14.47 24.29
CA ASP A 48 -4.47 13.78 23.49
C ASP A 48 -3.86 12.80 22.47
N ILE A 49 -2.53 12.88 22.28
CA ILE A 49 -1.74 11.98 21.45
C ILE A 49 -1.66 10.58 22.06
N ILE A 50 -1.57 10.46 23.38
CA ILE A 50 -1.45 9.17 24.07
C ILE A 50 -2.63 8.23 23.74
N PRO A 51 -3.90 8.64 23.90
CA PRO A 51 -5.03 7.78 23.51
C PRO A 51 -5.10 7.52 22.00
N TRP A 52 -4.59 8.43 21.16
CA TRP A 52 -4.52 8.21 19.72
C TRP A 52 -3.55 7.07 19.37
N PHE A 53 -2.36 7.03 19.97
CA PHE A 53 -1.39 5.94 19.77
C PHE A 53 -1.85 4.60 20.34
N GLN A 54 -2.65 4.62 21.41
CA GLN A 54 -3.32 3.41 21.91
C GLN A 54 -4.35 2.87 20.91
N HIS A 55 -5.06 3.75 20.21
CA HIS A 55 -6.03 3.36 19.20
C HIS A 55 -5.37 2.96 17.86
N PHE A 56 -4.24 3.57 17.52
CA PHE A 56 -3.46 3.31 16.30
C PHE A 56 -2.00 2.96 16.63
N PRO A 57 -1.72 1.70 17.01
CA PRO A 57 -0.38 1.29 17.42
C PRO A 57 0.70 1.54 16.34
N PRO A 58 1.87 2.10 16.69
CA PRO A 58 2.97 2.36 15.76
C PRO A 58 3.39 1.19 14.87
N PRO A 59 3.44 -0.08 15.35
CA PRO A 59 3.84 -1.21 14.52
C PRO A 59 3.02 -1.41 13.24
N HIS A 60 1.83 -0.80 13.12
CA HIS A 60 0.99 -0.93 11.93
C HIS A 60 1.33 0.09 10.82
N TRP A 61 1.92 1.24 11.16
CA TRP A 61 2.07 2.35 10.23
C TRP A 61 3.42 3.06 10.28
N ALA A 62 4.14 3.02 11.41
CA ALA A 62 5.45 3.63 11.57
C ALA A 62 6.53 2.71 11.00
N VAL A 63 7.37 3.24 10.09
CA VAL A 63 8.48 2.49 9.49
C VAL A 63 9.47 2.00 10.56
N ALA A 64 9.72 2.81 11.58
CA ALA A 64 10.55 2.45 12.73
C ALA A 64 10.12 1.15 13.42
N TYR A 65 8.82 0.83 13.49
CA TYR A 65 8.28 -0.31 14.23
C TYR A 65 7.63 -1.38 13.38
N PHE A 66 7.51 -1.17 12.08
CA PHE A 66 6.91 -2.15 11.19
C PHE A 66 7.82 -3.39 11.10
N GLU A 67 7.30 -4.56 11.47
CA GLU A 67 8.06 -5.82 11.48
C GLU A 67 8.34 -6.36 10.08
N GLY A 68 7.51 -6.00 9.09
CA GLY A 68 7.71 -6.43 7.71
C GLY A 68 8.68 -5.55 6.94
N VAL A 69 9.03 -5.98 5.73
CA VAL A 69 9.90 -5.22 4.84
C VAL A 69 9.06 -4.57 3.74
N ARG A 70 9.15 -3.24 3.63
CA ARG A 70 8.42 -2.46 2.61
C ARG A 70 9.34 -1.84 1.56
N TYR A 71 10.67 -1.95 1.70
CA TYR A 71 11.65 -1.41 0.74
C TYR A 71 11.43 0.07 0.37
N GLY A 72 10.94 0.88 1.31
CA GLY A 72 10.55 2.27 1.06
C GLY A 72 9.36 2.45 0.10
N HIS A 73 8.67 1.38 -0.30
CA HIS A 73 7.52 1.40 -1.21
C HIS A 73 6.18 1.65 -0.53
N PHE A 74 6.14 2.34 0.62
CA PHE A 74 4.89 2.88 1.13
C PHE A 74 4.52 4.16 0.36
N THR A 75 4.31 4.03 -0.94
CA THR A 75 3.95 5.17 -1.78
C THR A 75 2.45 5.41 -1.64
N LEU A 76 2.11 6.52 -1.00
CA LEU A 76 0.82 7.22 -1.11
C LEU A 76 0.26 7.17 -2.55
N GLY A 77 1.14 7.14 -3.55
CA GLY A 77 0.79 6.98 -4.96
C GLY A 77 -0.06 5.75 -5.32
N VAL A 78 0.15 4.57 -4.73
CA VAL A 78 -0.72 3.40 -5.05
C VAL A 78 -2.12 3.61 -4.48
N THR A 79 -2.21 4.10 -3.24
CA THR A 79 -3.49 4.40 -2.61
C THR A 79 -4.24 5.54 -3.31
N GLU A 80 -3.53 6.58 -3.73
CA GLU A 80 -4.08 7.70 -4.51
C GLU A 80 -4.54 7.24 -5.90
N LEU A 81 -3.75 6.41 -6.58
CA LEU A 81 -4.10 5.82 -7.87
C LEU A 81 -5.40 5.00 -7.77
N LEU A 82 -5.47 4.09 -6.80
CA LEU A 82 -6.67 3.27 -6.57
C LEU A 82 -7.87 4.12 -6.17
N TYR A 83 -7.65 5.15 -5.35
CA TYR A 83 -8.69 6.10 -4.97
C TYR A 83 -9.24 6.86 -6.18
N ASN A 84 -8.36 7.34 -7.06
CA ASN A 84 -8.76 8.03 -8.29
C ASN A 84 -9.57 7.09 -9.20
N TRP A 85 -9.12 5.85 -9.41
CA TRP A 85 -9.90 4.87 -10.19
C TRP A 85 -11.27 4.58 -9.59
N ALA A 86 -11.35 4.49 -8.25
CA ALA A 86 -12.62 4.28 -7.56
C ALA A 86 -13.54 5.51 -7.68
N LEU A 87 -12.99 6.72 -7.58
CA LEU A 87 -13.72 7.97 -7.79
C LEU A 87 -14.28 8.07 -9.22
N ASP A 88 -13.49 7.73 -10.24
CA ASP A 88 -13.89 7.81 -11.64
C ASP A 88 -15.10 6.91 -11.96
N CYS A 89 -15.26 5.80 -11.22
CA CYS A 89 -16.33 4.85 -11.42
C CYS A 89 -17.41 4.84 -10.32
N HIS A 90 -17.36 5.70 -9.31
CA HIS A 90 -18.20 5.57 -8.11
C HIS A 90 -19.72 5.63 -8.37
N GLU A 91 -20.16 6.22 -9.48
CA GLU A 91 -21.57 6.29 -9.89
C GLU A 91 -22.03 5.07 -10.71
N LEU A 92 -21.12 4.19 -11.10
CA LEU A 92 -21.42 3.01 -11.91
C LEU A 92 -21.96 1.86 -11.05
N PRO A 93 -22.82 0.98 -11.60
CA PRO A 93 -23.15 -0.28 -10.95
C PRO A 93 -21.87 -1.07 -10.61
N ILE A 94 -21.89 -1.82 -9.50
CA ILE A 94 -20.73 -2.56 -8.97
C ILE A 94 -20.01 -3.39 -10.05
N ILE A 95 -20.75 -4.04 -10.94
CA ILE A 95 -20.17 -4.84 -12.04
C ILE A 95 -19.34 -3.96 -12.99
N GLN A 96 -19.83 -2.77 -13.33
CA GLN A 96 -19.12 -1.82 -14.19
C GLN A 96 -17.94 -1.16 -13.46
N MET A 97 -18.06 -0.89 -12.16
CA MET A 97 -16.92 -0.45 -11.33
C MET A 97 -15.78 -1.48 -11.35
N MET A 98 -16.12 -2.76 -11.10
CA MET A 98 -15.17 -3.86 -11.12
C MET A 98 -14.50 -3.99 -12.49
N GLU A 99 -15.26 -3.86 -13.57
CA GLU A 99 -14.72 -3.92 -14.93
C GLU A 99 -13.84 -2.72 -15.27
N HIS A 100 -14.16 -1.52 -14.77
CA HIS A 100 -13.30 -0.35 -14.90
C HIS A 100 -11.96 -0.56 -14.18
N ILE A 101 -11.99 -0.97 -12.91
CA ILE A 101 -10.77 -1.24 -12.11
C ILE A 101 -9.93 -2.34 -12.78
N ARG A 102 -10.58 -3.39 -13.30
CA ARG A 102 -9.89 -4.47 -14.04
C ARG A 102 -9.17 -3.94 -15.28
N HIS A 103 -9.83 -3.09 -16.07
CA HIS A 103 -9.19 -2.45 -17.24
C HIS A 103 -8.00 -1.59 -16.84
N GLN A 104 -8.13 -0.78 -15.79
CA GLN A 104 -7.03 0.05 -15.29
C GLN A 104 -5.83 -0.80 -14.84
N MET A 105 -6.07 -1.86 -14.06
CA MET A 105 -5.01 -2.80 -13.68
C MET A 105 -4.38 -3.49 -14.89
N THR A 106 -5.20 -3.87 -15.89
CA THR A 106 -4.70 -4.52 -17.11
C THR A 106 -3.77 -3.58 -17.89
N SER A 107 -4.19 -2.33 -18.12
CA SER A 107 -3.36 -1.31 -18.76
C SER A 107 -2.07 -1.10 -17.97
N TRP A 108 -2.17 -0.95 -16.65
CA TRP A 108 -1.03 -0.72 -15.78
C TRP A 108 -0.01 -1.87 -15.77
N PHE A 109 -0.48 -3.11 -15.86
CA PHE A 109 0.39 -4.29 -16.03
C PHE A 109 1.01 -4.35 -17.42
N ASN A 110 0.27 -3.99 -18.48
CA ASN A 110 0.80 -3.91 -19.85
C ASN A 110 1.91 -2.86 -19.94
N ASP A 111 1.64 -1.63 -19.48
CA ASP A 111 2.62 -0.53 -19.52
C ASP A 111 3.92 -0.92 -18.81
N ARG A 112 3.81 -1.65 -17.69
CA ARG A 112 4.97 -2.14 -16.94
C ARG A 112 5.75 -3.25 -17.64
N ARG A 113 5.08 -4.11 -18.40
CA ARG A 113 5.74 -5.12 -19.25
C ARG A 113 6.46 -4.45 -20.42
N ASP A 114 5.82 -3.47 -21.06
CA ASP A 114 6.40 -2.77 -22.21
C ASP A 114 7.61 -1.92 -21.83
N MET A 115 7.65 -1.43 -20.58
CA MET A 115 8.80 -0.68 -20.04
C MET A 115 10.09 -1.52 -19.93
N ASP A 116 9.99 -2.85 -19.85
CA ASP A 116 11.16 -3.75 -19.74
C ASP A 116 12.09 -3.66 -20.95
N MET A 117 11.53 -3.40 -22.15
CA MET A 117 12.30 -3.39 -23.40
C MET A 117 13.41 -2.31 -23.44
N ILE A 118 13.46 -1.42 -22.44
CA ILE A 118 14.36 -0.27 -22.37
C ILE A 118 15.49 -0.49 -21.34
N TRP A 119 15.36 -1.47 -20.43
CA TRP A 119 16.24 -1.54 -19.27
C TRP A 119 17.48 -2.42 -19.52
N THR A 120 18.65 -1.90 -19.17
CA THR A 120 19.95 -2.57 -19.37
C THR A 120 20.63 -2.99 -18.07
N SER A 121 20.09 -2.60 -16.91
CA SER A 121 20.60 -3.00 -15.59
C SER A 121 19.98 -4.32 -15.11
N ILE A 122 20.69 -4.98 -14.19
CA ILE A 122 20.22 -6.14 -13.43
C ILE A 122 19.10 -5.75 -12.45
N LEU A 123 19.03 -4.48 -12.05
CA LEU A 123 18.06 -3.96 -11.09
C LEU A 123 17.01 -3.07 -11.75
N VAL A 124 15.85 -2.95 -11.11
CA VAL A 124 14.81 -2.00 -11.55
C VAL A 124 15.34 -0.56 -11.48
N PRO A 125 14.91 0.36 -12.37
CA PRO A 125 15.47 1.71 -12.46
C PRO A 125 15.47 2.50 -11.16
N SER A 126 14.44 2.33 -10.32
CA SER A 126 14.38 3.00 -9.03
C SER A 126 15.43 2.51 -8.05
N ALA A 127 15.75 1.21 -8.04
CA ALA A 127 16.80 0.64 -7.20
C ALA A 127 18.18 0.99 -7.76
N GLU A 128 18.35 0.88 -9.08
CA GLU A 128 19.57 1.27 -9.79
C GLU A 128 19.95 2.72 -9.48
N LYS A 129 18.99 3.65 -9.63
CA LYS A 129 19.21 5.06 -9.33
C LYS A 129 19.69 5.26 -7.89
N ARG A 130 19.06 4.59 -6.91
CA ARG A 130 19.43 4.77 -5.49
C ARG A 130 20.81 4.19 -5.17
N ILE A 131 21.22 3.11 -5.83
CA ILE A 131 22.59 2.60 -5.72
C ILE A 131 23.58 3.59 -6.33
N LEU A 132 23.28 4.16 -7.49
CA LEU A 132 24.13 5.17 -8.12
C LEU A 132 24.24 6.44 -7.25
N ASP A 133 23.14 6.90 -6.65
CA ASP A 133 23.13 8.01 -5.70
C ASP A 133 24.00 7.68 -4.47
N ALA A 134 23.87 6.48 -3.90
CA ALA A 134 24.70 6.00 -2.79
C ALA A 134 26.19 5.91 -3.14
N ILE A 135 26.53 5.50 -4.37
CA ILE A 135 27.91 5.48 -4.87
C ILE A 135 28.43 6.91 -5.03
N ALA A 136 27.61 7.83 -5.55
CA ALA A 136 27.99 9.23 -5.68
C ALA A 136 28.27 9.85 -4.29
N ASP A 137 27.47 9.51 -3.29
CA ASP A 137 27.61 9.99 -1.91
C ASP A 137 28.68 9.24 -1.10
N ALA A 138 29.30 8.20 -1.65
CA ALA A 138 30.27 7.36 -0.94
C ALA A 138 31.47 8.17 -0.40
N HIS A 139 31.82 9.28 -1.04
CA HIS A 139 32.90 10.18 -0.61
C HIS A 139 32.62 10.89 0.73
N CYS A 140 31.37 10.95 1.17
CA CYS A 140 30.96 11.49 2.47
C CYS A 140 31.20 10.54 3.64
N TYR A 141 31.64 9.31 3.36
CA TYR A 141 31.79 8.25 4.34
C TYR A 141 33.23 7.74 4.41
N GLN A 142 33.70 7.51 5.63
CA GLN A 142 34.93 6.76 5.89
C GLN A 142 34.56 5.31 6.22
N VAL A 143 35.10 4.37 5.45
CA VAL A 143 34.87 2.93 5.63
C VAL A 143 36.06 2.32 6.37
N LEU A 144 35.83 1.82 7.58
CA LEU A 144 36.80 1.13 8.41
C LEU A 144 36.43 -0.36 8.46
N ARG A 145 37.36 -1.24 8.08
CA ARG A 145 37.12 -2.68 8.11
C ARG A 145 37.39 -3.23 9.51
N ALA A 146 36.36 -3.79 10.16
CA ALA A 146 36.52 -4.44 11.46
C ALA A 146 36.98 -5.91 11.30
N ASN A 147 36.37 -6.65 10.37
CA ASN A 147 36.79 -8.01 10.00
C ASN A 147 36.42 -8.34 8.53
N GLU A 148 36.27 -9.60 8.15
CA GLU A 148 35.91 -10.00 6.78
C GLU A 148 34.50 -9.59 6.35
N VAL A 149 33.58 -9.48 7.30
CA VAL A 149 32.16 -9.25 7.03
C VAL A 149 31.59 -8.01 7.71
N GLU A 150 32.27 -7.45 8.71
CA GLU A 150 31.83 -6.25 9.44
C GLU A 150 32.69 -5.02 9.11
N PHE A 151 32.00 -3.91 8.85
CA PHE A 151 32.55 -2.62 8.51
C PHE A 151 31.93 -1.53 9.38
N GLU A 152 32.75 -0.62 9.85
CA GLU A 152 32.35 0.60 10.52
C GLU A 152 32.36 1.74 9.51
N ILE A 153 31.20 2.36 9.31
CA ILE A 153 30.99 3.46 8.38
C ILE A 153 30.83 4.74 9.20
N VAL A 154 31.81 5.61 9.10
CA VAL A 154 31.83 6.89 9.82
C VAL A 154 31.40 8.00 8.85
N SER A 155 30.33 8.74 9.21
CA SER A 155 29.95 10.00 8.57
C SER A 155 30.18 11.17 9.52
N THR A 156 29.89 12.40 9.07
CA THR A 156 29.93 13.60 9.91
C THR A 156 28.91 13.58 11.05
N GLU A 157 27.83 12.81 10.90
CA GLU A 157 26.70 12.82 11.83
C GLU A 157 26.69 11.61 12.76
N ARG A 158 27.06 10.43 12.25
CA ARG A 158 26.93 9.17 12.96
C ARG A 158 27.91 8.12 12.47
N THR A 159 28.10 7.11 13.29
CA THR A 159 28.83 5.90 12.93
C THR A 159 27.88 4.73 12.86
N ASN A 160 27.94 3.97 11.77
CA ASN A 160 27.09 2.81 11.53
C ASN A 160 27.92 1.54 11.36
N ILE A 161 27.43 0.43 11.88
CA ILE A 161 28.04 -0.89 11.71
C ILE A 161 27.26 -1.62 10.62
N VAL A 162 27.99 -2.15 9.64
CA VAL A 162 27.44 -2.89 8.50
C VAL A 162 28.02 -4.30 8.50
N ASP A 163 27.16 -5.32 8.57
CA ASP A 163 27.52 -6.71 8.31
C ASP A 163 27.06 -7.06 6.88
N ILE A 164 28.02 -7.24 5.96
CA ILE A 164 27.76 -7.52 4.54
C ILE A 164 27.30 -8.95 4.27
N ARG A 165 27.53 -9.88 5.20
CA ARG A 165 27.12 -11.29 5.04
C ARG A 165 25.64 -11.46 5.38
N SER A 166 25.18 -10.75 6.41
CA SER A 166 23.78 -10.75 6.84
C SER A 166 22.95 -9.64 6.19
N CYS A 167 23.58 -8.75 5.42
CA CYS A 167 22.94 -7.59 4.78
C CYS A 167 22.26 -6.65 5.79
N VAL A 168 22.94 -6.37 6.91
CA VAL A 168 22.42 -5.62 8.05
C VAL A 168 23.22 -4.34 8.27
N CYS A 169 22.54 -3.21 8.38
CA CYS A 169 23.11 -1.95 8.88
C CYS A 169 22.49 -1.62 10.26
N SER A 170 23.29 -1.10 11.19
CA SER A 170 22.78 -0.51 12.44
C SER A 170 21.83 0.68 12.19
N CYS A 171 22.01 1.36 11.07
CA CYS A 171 21.12 2.42 10.57
C CYS A 171 19.78 1.92 10.04
N ARG A 172 19.60 0.60 9.92
CA ARG A 172 18.44 -0.07 9.29
C ARG A 172 18.18 0.26 7.82
N GLY A 173 18.94 1.17 7.21
CA GLY A 173 18.76 1.57 5.81
C GLY A 173 18.77 0.39 4.84
N TRP A 174 19.63 -0.60 5.06
CA TRP A 174 19.64 -1.79 4.21
C TRP A 174 18.33 -2.57 4.30
N GLN A 175 17.84 -2.81 5.52
CA GLN A 175 16.61 -3.55 5.79
C GLN A 175 15.38 -2.78 5.31
N LEU A 176 15.44 -1.46 5.30
CA LEU A 176 14.34 -0.60 4.91
C LEU A 176 14.24 -0.36 3.43
N TYR A 177 15.35 -0.42 2.68
CA TYR A 177 15.39 -0.12 1.25
C TYR A 177 15.83 -1.30 0.38
N GLY A 178 16.38 -2.35 0.98
CA GLY A 178 16.75 -3.60 0.31
C GLY A 178 18.07 -3.54 -0.44
N PHE A 179 18.94 -2.58 -0.12
CA PHE A 179 20.28 -2.50 -0.69
C PHE A 179 21.18 -1.65 0.22
N ALA A 180 22.49 -1.79 0.05
CA ALA A 180 23.45 -1.00 0.78
C ALA A 180 23.43 0.46 0.30
N LEU A 181 22.97 1.38 1.16
CA LEU A 181 23.09 2.83 0.93
C LEU A 181 24.53 3.34 1.08
N ILE A 182 25.45 2.48 1.53
CA ILE A 182 26.86 2.81 1.71
C ILE A 182 27.68 1.74 0.98
N SER A 183 28.45 2.18 -0.01
CA SER A 183 29.38 1.29 -0.70
C SER A 183 30.55 0.92 0.22
N CYS A 184 30.61 -0.33 0.66
CA CYS A 184 31.71 -0.86 1.48
C CYS A 184 32.94 -1.23 0.61
N GLY A 185 33.17 -0.51 -0.49
CA GLY A 185 34.21 -0.83 -1.49
C GLY A 185 33.94 -2.11 -2.30
N HIS A 186 32.75 -2.70 -2.15
CA HIS A 186 32.29 -3.85 -2.92
C HIS A 186 31.24 -3.42 -3.94
N ASN A 187 30.97 -4.28 -4.92
CA ASN A 187 29.90 -4.04 -5.88
C ASN A 187 28.52 -4.08 -5.18
N ALA A 188 27.91 -2.92 -4.97
CA ALA A 188 26.63 -2.74 -4.28
C ALA A 188 25.45 -3.48 -4.95
N HIS A 189 25.54 -3.78 -6.25
CA HIS A 189 24.49 -4.52 -6.97
C HIS A 189 24.35 -5.96 -6.46
N LEU A 190 25.43 -6.57 -5.94
CA LEU A 190 25.41 -7.95 -5.40
C LEU A 190 24.63 -8.07 -4.09
N PHE A 191 24.37 -6.93 -3.47
CA PHE A 191 23.82 -6.78 -2.13
C PHE A 191 22.38 -6.26 -2.15
N ALA A 192 21.83 -6.06 -3.34
CA ALA A 192 20.44 -5.71 -3.53
C ALA A 192 19.55 -6.93 -3.32
N GLU A 193 18.42 -6.70 -2.68
CA GLU A 193 17.39 -7.69 -2.43
C GLU A 193 16.79 -8.22 -3.73
N HIS A 194 16.51 -9.52 -3.75
CA HIS A 194 16.08 -10.21 -4.96
C HIS A 194 14.84 -9.55 -5.59
N CYS A 195 13.89 -9.05 -4.78
CA CYS A 195 12.68 -8.41 -5.28
C CYS A 195 12.92 -7.09 -6.05
N LEU A 196 14.11 -6.51 -5.96
CA LEU A 196 14.52 -5.30 -6.70
C LEU A 196 15.20 -5.63 -8.03
N THR A 197 15.43 -6.91 -8.31
CA THR A 197 15.97 -7.35 -9.60
C THR A 197 14.95 -7.18 -10.71
N LEU A 198 15.47 -6.97 -11.92
CA LEU A 198 14.66 -6.96 -13.11
C LEU A 198 13.93 -8.30 -13.29
N GLU A 199 14.60 -9.42 -13.04
CA GLU A 199 13.98 -10.74 -13.10
C GLU A 199 12.73 -10.84 -12.20
N SER A 200 12.82 -10.43 -10.94
CA SER A 200 11.67 -10.42 -10.03
C SER A 200 10.54 -9.52 -10.51
N TYR A 201 10.89 -8.36 -11.05
CA TYR A 201 9.91 -7.44 -11.63
C TYR A 201 9.16 -8.10 -12.79
N LEU A 202 9.85 -8.79 -13.70
CA LEU A 202 9.22 -9.47 -14.82
C LEU A 202 8.31 -10.60 -14.39
N VAL A 203 8.74 -11.40 -13.41
CA VAL A 203 7.90 -12.44 -12.84
C VAL A 203 6.64 -11.82 -12.22
N ALA A 204 6.77 -10.72 -11.48
CA ALA A 204 5.64 -10.04 -10.83
C ALA A 204 4.58 -9.53 -11.81
N TYR A 205 4.99 -9.06 -12.99
CA TYR A 205 4.08 -8.53 -14.03
C TYR A 205 3.83 -9.50 -15.20
N SER A 206 4.31 -10.74 -15.12
CA SER A 206 4.20 -11.74 -16.21
C SER A 206 2.76 -12.17 -16.51
N GLN A 207 1.89 -12.20 -15.50
CA GLN A 207 0.53 -12.73 -15.64
C GLN A 207 -0.41 -11.73 -16.31
N MET A 208 -1.32 -12.25 -17.13
CA MET A 208 -2.39 -11.47 -17.74
C MET A 208 -3.62 -11.42 -16.84
N ILE A 209 -4.21 -10.23 -16.72
CA ILE A 209 -5.50 -10.04 -16.07
C ILE A 209 -6.59 -10.30 -17.11
N ASN A 210 -7.19 -11.49 -17.04
CA ASN A 210 -8.21 -11.91 -17.99
C ASN A 210 -9.54 -11.14 -17.79
N PRO A 211 -10.29 -10.89 -18.88
CA PRO A 211 -11.62 -10.29 -18.77
C PRO A 211 -12.56 -11.20 -17.97
N ILE A 212 -13.48 -10.57 -17.24
CA ILE A 212 -14.55 -11.31 -16.57
C ILE A 212 -15.50 -11.82 -17.67
N PRO A 213 -15.77 -13.13 -17.76
CA PRO A 213 -16.71 -13.67 -18.73
C PRO A 213 -18.08 -12.99 -18.60
N ASP A 214 -18.81 -12.87 -19.70
CA ASP A 214 -20.17 -12.36 -19.63
C ASP A 214 -21.04 -13.28 -18.76
N LYS A 215 -22.09 -12.72 -18.14
CA LYS A 215 -23.00 -13.49 -17.27
C LYS A 215 -23.58 -14.72 -17.98
N SER A 216 -23.78 -14.65 -19.29
CA SER A 216 -24.22 -15.76 -20.14
C SER A 216 -23.25 -16.96 -20.16
N GLN A 217 -21.98 -16.73 -19.86
CA GLN A 217 -20.92 -17.73 -19.83
C GLN A 217 -20.62 -18.23 -18.41
N TRP A 218 -21.25 -17.64 -17.40
CA TRP A 218 -21.10 -18.10 -16.03
C TRP A 218 -21.74 -19.47 -15.94
N LYS A 219 -20.96 -20.48 -15.56
CA LYS A 219 -21.52 -21.79 -15.25
C LYS A 219 -22.52 -21.59 -14.12
N GLU A 220 -23.81 -21.72 -14.41
CA GLU A 220 -24.78 -21.93 -13.36
C GLU A 220 -24.29 -23.12 -12.55
N ARG A 221 -24.13 -22.92 -11.24
CA ARG A 221 -23.78 -23.99 -10.33
C ARG A 221 -24.99 -24.91 -10.33
N GLY A 222 -25.02 -25.85 -11.26
CA GLY A 222 -26.19 -26.66 -11.55
C GLY A 222 -26.61 -27.41 -10.29
N ASP A 223 -27.89 -27.28 -9.94
CA ASP A 223 -28.56 -28.21 -9.06
C ASP A 223 -28.57 -29.58 -9.78
N GLY A 224 -27.52 -30.37 -9.53
CA GLY A 224 -27.41 -31.75 -9.98
C GLY A 224 -26.44 -31.97 -11.15
N ALA A 225 -25.21 -32.37 -10.82
CA ALA A 225 -24.65 -33.69 -11.15
C ALA A 225 -23.11 -33.67 -11.13
N GLY A 226 -22.53 -34.42 -10.18
CA GLY A 226 -21.28 -35.16 -10.41
C GLY A 226 -19.95 -34.42 -10.26
N VAL A 227 -19.59 -34.00 -9.04
CA VAL A 227 -18.19 -34.13 -8.57
C VAL A 227 -18.24 -34.62 -7.13
N GLU A 228 -17.74 -35.82 -6.90
CA GLU A 228 -17.51 -36.37 -5.57
C GLU A 228 -16.62 -35.40 -4.76
N GLY A 229 -17.07 -35.03 -3.55
CA GLY A 229 -16.16 -34.55 -2.50
C GLY A 229 -16.07 -33.04 -2.24
N GLY A 230 -17.00 -32.20 -2.69
CA GLY A 230 -16.99 -30.77 -2.34
C GLY A 230 -18.38 -30.17 -2.15
N GLY A 231 -18.85 -30.12 -0.91
CA GLY A 231 -20.17 -29.59 -0.54
C GLY A 231 -20.46 -28.20 -1.14
N VAL A 232 -21.70 -28.01 -1.58
CA VAL A 232 -22.24 -26.72 -2.01
C VAL A 232 -22.22 -25.76 -0.82
N ILE A 233 -21.26 -24.84 -0.78
CA ILE A 233 -21.30 -23.74 0.18
C ILE A 233 -22.23 -22.68 -0.41
N ASP A 234 -23.50 -22.67 -0.01
CA ASP A 234 -24.39 -21.55 -0.24
C ASP A 234 -23.89 -20.36 0.58
N ILE A 235 -23.09 -19.48 -0.04
CA ILE A 235 -22.52 -18.33 0.64
C ILE A 235 -23.63 -17.29 0.81
N LYS A 236 -24.29 -17.33 1.96
CA LYS A 236 -25.25 -16.30 2.37
C LYS A 236 -24.50 -14.99 2.64
N ILE A 237 -24.43 -14.12 1.63
CA ILE A 237 -23.83 -12.79 1.75
C ILE A 237 -24.77 -11.91 2.59
N HIS A 238 -24.36 -11.62 3.82
CA HIS A 238 -25.06 -10.69 4.69
C HIS A 238 -24.61 -9.25 4.35
N PRO A 239 -25.51 -8.26 4.41
CA PRO A 239 -25.09 -6.87 4.28
C PRO A 239 -24.01 -6.55 5.34
N PRO A 240 -23.02 -5.71 5.03
CA PRO A 240 -22.02 -5.30 5.99
C PRO A 240 -22.68 -4.81 7.27
N LYS A 241 -22.18 -5.24 8.44
CA LYS A 241 -22.68 -4.77 9.76
C LYS A 241 -22.39 -3.28 10.02
N ILE A 242 -21.74 -2.60 9.08
CA ILE A 242 -21.35 -1.19 9.15
C ILE A 242 -22.56 -0.34 8.74
N ARG A 243 -22.96 0.60 9.61
CA ARG A 243 -23.98 1.60 9.27
C ARG A 243 -23.49 2.42 8.08
N ARG A 244 -24.33 2.63 7.07
CA ARG A 244 -24.03 3.60 6.01
C ARG A 244 -23.73 4.96 6.67
N PRO A 245 -22.58 5.60 6.40
CA PRO A 245 -22.35 6.98 6.78
C PRO A 245 -23.49 7.87 6.24
N PRO A 246 -23.83 8.99 6.91
CA PRO A 246 -24.76 9.98 6.37
C PRO A 246 -24.36 10.34 4.93
N GLY A 247 -25.34 10.33 4.03
CA GLY A 247 -25.16 10.07 2.61
C GLY A 247 -24.09 10.89 1.89
N TRP A 248 -23.40 10.23 0.96
CA TRP A 248 -22.85 10.92 -0.21
C TRP A 248 -24.04 11.59 -0.93
N PRO A 249 -23.99 12.89 -1.27
CA PRO A 249 -25.11 13.54 -1.93
C PRO A 249 -25.42 12.82 -3.24
N GLU A 250 -26.59 12.17 -3.32
CA GLU A 250 -27.12 11.58 -4.54
C GLU A 250 -27.33 12.72 -5.56
N LYS A 251 -26.43 12.84 -6.53
CA LYS A 251 -26.82 13.45 -7.80
C LYS A 251 -27.60 12.39 -8.57
N LYS A 252 -28.78 12.79 -9.05
CA LYS A 252 -29.75 11.91 -9.71
C LYS A 252 -29.07 11.13 -10.83
N VAL A 253 -28.87 9.83 -10.61
CA VAL A 253 -28.51 8.90 -11.69
C VAL A 253 -29.60 9.03 -12.76
N LEU A 254 -29.23 9.51 -13.95
CA LEU A 254 -30.14 9.57 -15.09
C LEU A 254 -30.46 8.12 -15.46
N ARG A 255 -31.62 7.67 -14.99
CA ARG A 255 -32.21 6.39 -15.38
C ARG A 255 -32.47 6.46 -16.89
N VAL A 256 -31.66 5.75 -17.68
CA VAL A 256 -32.01 5.46 -19.07
C VAL A 256 -33.25 4.55 -19.01
N GLU A 257 -34.43 5.14 -19.21
CA GLU A 257 -35.67 4.39 -19.33
C GLU A 257 -35.64 3.59 -20.62
N ASN A 258 -35.52 2.27 -20.49
CA ASN A 258 -35.78 1.35 -21.57
C ASN A 258 -37.32 1.16 -21.64
N PRO A 259 -38.03 1.70 -22.65
CA PRO A 259 -39.49 1.89 -22.62
C PRO A 259 -40.33 0.59 -22.68
N LYS A 260 -39.71 -0.59 -22.58
CA LYS A 260 -40.37 -1.90 -22.77
C LYS A 260 -40.44 -2.80 -21.54
N ARG A 261 -40.09 -2.35 -20.33
CA ARG A 261 -40.30 -3.16 -19.10
C ARG A 261 -41.65 -2.85 -18.43
N PRO A 262 -42.57 -3.82 -18.29
CA PRO A 262 -43.77 -3.64 -17.49
C PRO A 262 -43.39 -3.35 -16.04
N LYS A 263 -43.92 -2.25 -15.48
CA LYS A 263 -43.74 -1.91 -14.06
C LYS A 263 -44.56 -2.91 -13.23
N ARG A 264 -43.91 -3.77 -12.44
CA ARG A 264 -44.59 -4.57 -11.41
C ARG A 264 -45.05 -3.64 -10.30
N VAL A 265 -46.37 -3.54 -10.12
CA VAL A 265 -46.97 -2.92 -8.94
C VAL A 265 -46.78 -3.87 -7.78
N VAL A 266 -46.07 -3.43 -6.74
CA VAL A 266 -45.93 -4.17 -5.49
C VAL A 266 -46.86 -3.49 -4.48
N GLN A 267 -47.92 -4.18 -4.08
CA GLN A 267 -48.78 -3.73 -2.98
C GLN A 267 -48.24 -4.32 -1.67
N CYS A 268 -47.91 -3.47 -0.70
CA CYS A 268 -47.56 -3.91 0.64
C CYS A 268 -48.86 -4.20 1.41
N GLY A 269 -49.00 -5.42 1.92
CA GLY A 269 -50.10 -5.80 2.81
C GLY A 269 -49.99 -5.17 4.19
N PRO A 270 -51.11 -5.04 4.93
CA PRO A 270 -51.13 -4.35 6.21
C PRO A 270 -50.37 -5.12 7.30
N SER A 271 -49.57 -4.38 8.06
CA SER A 271 -48.90 -4.82 9.27
C SER A 271 -49.94 -5.29 10.28
N ILE A 272 -49.86 -6.55 10.71
CA ILE A 272 -50.66 -7.06 11.82
C ILE A 272 -50.02 -6.55 13.12
N CYS A 273 -50.82 -5.84 13.93
CA CYS A 273 -50.48 -5.33 15.25
C CYS A 273 -50.23 -6.44 16.27
#